data_AF-A0A7W0A0F2-F1
#
_entry.id   AF-A0A7W0A0F2-F1
#
_cell.length_a   1.000
_cell.length_b   1.000
_cell.length_c   1.000
_cell.angle_alpha   90.00
_cell.angle_beta   90.00
_cell.angle_gamma   90.00
#
_symmetry.space_group_name_H-M   'P 1'
#
loop_
_entity.id
_entity.type
_entity.pdbx_description
1 polymer ?
#
loop_
_entity_poly.entity_id
_entity_poly.type
_entity_poly.pdbx_seq_one_letter_code
_entity_poly.pdbx_strand_id
1 'polypeptide(L)'
;MDGRDERGDMYRGFGDGFTRAIEMALTPAVFGAFGYLLDRWIGILPVLTILLFLTAVCGQFVKMYYSYDARMKLHEASGPWAAARPTPEGGSSV
;
A
#
# COMPACT_ATOMS: atom_id res chain seq x y z
N MET A 1 0.91 14.39 -30.58
CA MET A 1 0.38 14.21 -29.22
C MET A 1 -0.15 15.56 -28.77
N ASP A 2 -1.41 15.63 -28.34
CA ASP A 2 -2.13 16.89 -28.03
C ASP A 2 -1.82 17.29 -26.58
N GLY A 3 -1.33 18.51 -26.35
CA GLY A 3 -0.88 18.99 -25.02
C GLY A 3 -1.98 19.10 -23.95
N ARG A 4 -3.22 18.69 -24.26
CA ARG A 4 -4.30 18.52 -23.27
C ARG A 4 -4.17 17.22 -22.48
N ASP A 5 -3.59 16.18 -23.07
CA ASP A 5 -3.45 14.86 -22.43
C ASP A 5 -2.37 14.90 -21.34
N GLU A 6 -1.24 15.56 -21.60
CA GLU A 6 -0.13 15.74 -20.65
C GLU A 6 -0.55 16.46 -19.36
N ARG A 7 -1.42 17.47 -19.49
CA ARG A 7 -1.98 18.19 -18.34
C ARG A 7 -2.93 17.29 -17.55
N GLY A 8 -3.79 16.55 -18.24
CA GLY A 8 -4.72 15.61 -17.62
C GLY A 8 -4.01 14.52 -16.81
N ASP A 9 -2.93 13.96 -17.36
CA ASP A 9 -2.15 12.91 -16.69
C ASP A 9 -1.40 13.43 -15.46
N MET A 10 -0.86 14.66 -15.51
CA MET A 10 -0.23 15.30 -14.37
C MET A 10 -1.22 15.56 -13.23
N TYR A 11 -2.42 16.06 -13.54
CA TYR A 11 -3.46 16.27 -12.54
C TYR A 11 -3.96 14.95 -11.92
N ARG A 12 -4.09 13.88 -12.71
CA ARG A 12 -4.42 12.55 -12.17
C ARG A 12 -3.33 12.03 -11.24
N GLY A 13 -2.06 12.09 -11.65
CA GLY A 13 -0.94 11.66 -10.82
C GLY A 13 -0.86 12.45 -9.50
N PHE A 14 -1.12 13.75 -9.55
CA PHE A 14 -1.20 14.60 -8.37
C PHE A 14 -2.38 14.22 -7.45
N GLY A 15 -3.58 14.03 -8.01
CA GLY A 15 -4.77 13.66 -7.25
C GLY A 15 -4.65 12.30 -6.56
N ASP A 16 -4.05 11.31 -7.23
CA ASP A 16 -3.80 9.99 -6.67
C ASP A 16 -2.77 10.05 -5.53
N GLY A 17 -1.68 10.79 -5.74
CA GLY A 17 -0.65 10.99 -4.71
C GLY A 17 -1.21 11.72 -3.47
N PHE A 18 -2.04 12.75 -3.68
CA PHE A 18 -2.67 13.49 -2.60
C PHE A 18 -3.67 12.64 -1.81
N THR A 19 -4.52 11.89 -2.50
CA THR A 19 -5.47 10.93 -1.87
C THR A 19 -4.72 9.95 -0.97
N ARG A 20 -3.59 9.43 -1.46
CA ARG A 20 -2.74 8.51 -0.72
C ARG A 20 -2.11 9.15 0.52
N ALA A 21 -1.66 10.40 0.40
CA ALA A 21 -1.11 11.15 1.53
C ALA A 21 -2.17 11.41 2.61
N ILE A 22 -3.40 11.77 2.21
CA ILE A 22 -4.53 11.88 3.15
C ILE A 22 -4.80 10.55 3.82
N GLU A 23 -4.89 9.44 3.07
CA GLU A 23 -5.13 8.11 3.64
C GLU A 23 -4.06 7.76 4.69
N MET A 24 -2.80 8.10 4.41
CA MET A 24 -1.67 7.88 5.31
C MET A 24 -1.70 8.73 6.57
N ALA A 25 -2.17 9.98 6.51
CA ALA A 25 -2.29 10.82 7.69
C ALA A 25 -3.56 10.49 8.50
N LEU A 26 -4.68 10.32 7.79
CA LEU A 26 -6.02 10.19 8.38
C LEU A 26 -6.18 8.88 9.14
N THR A 27 -5.69 7.76 8.60
CA THR A 27 -5.84 6.44 9.23
C THR A 27 -5.21 6.38 10.64
N PRO A 28 -3.91 6.67 10.82
CA PRO A 28 -3.30 6.70 12.14
C PRO A 28 -3.82 7.85 13.02
N ALA A 29 -4.21 8.98 12.45
CA ALA A 29 -4.83 10.08 13.22
C ALA A 29 -6.16 9.65 13.85
N VAL A 30 -7.03 8.97 13.09
CA VAL A 30 -8.31 8.46 13.60
C VAL A 30 -8.08 7.39 14.66
N PHE A 31 -7.19 6.43 14.42
CA PHE A 31 -6.86 5.39 15.41
C PHE A 31 -6.25 5.97 16.69
N GLY A 32 -5.35 6.96 16.57
CA GLY A 32 -4.79 7.67 17.71
C GLY A 32 -5.85 8.46 18.49
N ALA A 33 -6.76 9.15 17.81
CA ALA A 33 -7.86 9.87 18.45
C ALA A 33 -8.81 8.93 19.20
N PHE A 34 -9.14 7.76 18.63
CA PHE A 34 -9.92 6.74 19.31
C PHE A 34 -9.20 6.18 20.54
N GLY A 35 -7.90 5.89 20.43
CA GLY A 35 -7.11 5.44 21.57
C GLY A 35 -7.04 6.47 22.69
N TYR A 36 -6.91 7.76 22.33
CA TYR A 36 -6.90 8.85 23.30
C TYR A 36 -8.23 8.99 24.03
N LEU A 37 -9.35 8.86 23.32
CA LEU A 37 -10.68 8.90 23.93
C LEU A 37 -10.88 7.73 24.91
N LEU A 38 -10.43 6.53 24.54
CA LEU A 38 -10.48 5.34 25.39
C LEU A 38 -9.57 5.48 26.62
N ASP A 39 -8.34 5.94 26.45
CA ASP A 39 -7.41 6.19 27.56
C ASP A 39 -8.01 7.20 28.56
N ARG A 40 -8.68 8.25 28.06
CA ARG A 40 -9.35 9.26 28.89
C ARG A 40 -10.52 8.69 29.69
N TRP A 41 -11.27 7.75 29.12
CA TRP A 41 -12.42 7.12 29.77
C TRP A 41 -12.00 6.11 30.84
N ILE A 42 -10.94 5.36 30.58
CA ILE A 42 -10.47 4.28 31.47
C ILE A 42 -9.46 4.80 32.50
N GLY A 43 -8.90 6.00 32.29
CA GLY A 43 -7.94 6.64 33.20
C GLY A 43 -6.54 6.02 33.14
N ILE A 44 -6.26 5.24 32.09
CA ILE A 44 -4.94 4.67 31.84
C ILE A 44 -4.10 5.79 31.20
N LEU A 45 -2.82 5.88 31.59
CA LEU A 45 -1.79 6.62 30.81
C LEU A 45 -1.88 6.22 29.31
N PRO A 46 -1.35 7.00 28.34
CA PRO A 46 -1.73 6.92 26.91
C PRO A 46 -1.27 5.64 26.18
N VAL A 47 -1.59 4.47 26.71
CA VAL A 47 -1.13 3.15 26.31
C VAL A 47 -1.98 2.66 25.14
N LEU A 48 -3.31 2.81 25.20
CA LEU A 48 -4.18 2.41 24.09
C LEU A 48 -3.95 3.30 22.88
N THR A 49 -3.70 4.60 23.08
CA THR A 49 -3.30 5.54 22.03
C THR A 49 -2.07 5.04 21.30
N ILE A 50 -1.00 4.71 22.01
CA ILE A 50 0.26 4.25 21.42
C ILE A 50 0.05 2.92 20.69
N LEU A 51 -0.63 1.96 21.32
CA LEU A 51 -0.89 0.65 20.71
C LEU A 51 -1.72 0.76 19.44
N LEU A 52 -2.82 1.52 19.45
CA LEU A 52 -3.67 1.70 18.27
C LEU A 52 -2.97 2.46 17.17
N PHE A 53 -2.20 3.50 17.51
CA PHE A 53 -1.40 4.24 16.55
C PHE A 53 -0.36 3.34 15.87
N LEU A 54 0.43 2.59 16.65
CA LEU A 54 1.44 1.67 16.11
C LEU A 54 0.79 0.57 15.27
N THR A 55 -0.38 0.06 15.68
CA THR A 55 -1.14 -0.94 14.91
C THR A 55 -1.59 -0.37 13.57
N ALA A 56 -2.11 0.85 13.53
CA ALA A 56 -2.52 1.52 12.29
C ALA A 56 -1.33 1.73 11.34
N VAL A 57 -0.21 2.22 11.86
CA VAL A 57 1.02 2.43 11.10
C VAL A 57 1.55 1.11 10.55
N CYS A 58 1.67 0.07 11.38
CA CYS A 58 2.10 -1.27 10.92
C CYS A 58 1.15 -1.83 9.87
N GLY A 59 -0.17 -1.71 10.07
CA GLY A 59 -1.17 -2.12 9.10
C GLY A 59 -1.01 -1.44 7.74
N GLN A 60 -0.66 -0.15 7.72
CA GLN A 60 -0.36 0.55 6.46
C GLN A 60 0.90 0.02 5.77
N PHE A 61 1.97 -0.26 6.51
CA PHE A 61 3.18 -0.86 5.94
C PHE A 61 2.90 -2.25 5.36
N VAL A 62 2.14 -3.07 6.09
CA VAL A 62 1.72 -4.40 5.64
C VAL A 62 0.87 -4.30 4.36
N LYS A 63 -0.13 -3.41 4.34
CA LYS A 63 -0.95 -3.14 3.15
C LYS A 63 -0.08 -2.67 1.98
N MET A 64 0.89 -1.80 2.22
CA MET A 64 1.80 -1.31 1.20
C MET A 64 2.63 -2.44 0.60
N TYR A 65 3.19 -3.32 1.44
CA TYR A 65 3.95 -4.49 0.99
C TYR A 65 3.10 -5.42 0.11
N TYR A 66 1.92 -5.83 0.58
CA TYR A 66 1.05 -6.72 -0.20
C TYR A 66 0.50 -6.07 -1.47
N SER A 67 0.20 -4.78 -1.44
CA SER A 67 -0.23 -4.05 -2.64
C SER A 67 0.88 -4.01 -3.69
N TYR A 68 2.13 -3.86 -3.26
CA TYR A 68 3.29 -3.90 -4.14
C TYR A 68 3.51 -5.29 -4.73
N ASP A 69 3.49 -6.33 -3.90
CA ASP A 69 3.64 -7.73 -4.33
C ASP A 69 2.56 -8.13 -5.34
N ALA A 70 1.30 -7.76 -5.08
CA ALA A 70 0.19 -8.00 -6.01
C ALA A 70 0.39 -7.30 -7.36
N ARG A 71 0.91 -6.06 -7.35
CA ARG A 71 1.25 -5.33 -8.58
C ARG A 71 2.40 -6.01 -9.33
N MET A 72 3.44 -6.47 -8.62
CA MET A 72 4.56 -7.15 -9.27
C MET A 72 4.15 -8.47 -9.92
N LYS A 73 3.35 -9.29 -9.23
CA LYS A 73 2.81 -10.54 -9.80
C LYS A 73 2.00 -10.29 -11.08
N LEU A 74 1.22 -9.21 -11.12
CA LEU A 74 0.50 -8.82 -12.32
C LEU A 74 1.46 -8.45 -13.46
N HIS A 75 2.48 -7.65 -13.18
CA HIS A 75 3.50 -7.25 -14.15
C HIS A 75 4.32 -8.45 -14.66
N GLU A 76 4.62 -9.43 -13.80
CA GLU A 76 5.27 -10.68 -14.18
C GLU A 76 4.40 -11.52 -15.12
N ALA A 77 3.07 -11.56 -14.89
CA ALA A 77 2.14 -12.30 -15.72
C ALA A 77 1.86 -11.64 -17.08
N SER A 78 1.87 -10.30 -17.14
CA SER A 78 1.59 -9.53 -18.36
C SER A 78 2.85 -9.10 -19.13
N GLY A 79 4.04 -9.41 -18.62
CA GLY A 79 5.30 -8.96 -19.20
C GLY A 79 5.68 -9.72 -20.47
N PRO A 80 6.34 -9.09 -21.46
CA PRO A 80 6.84 -9.76 -22.67
C PRO A 80 7.85 -10.89 -22.38
N TRP A 81 8.50 -10.87 -21.21
CA TRP A 81 9.38 -11.94 -20.73
C TRP A 81 8.64 -13.17 -20.18
N ALA A 82 7.35 -13.08 -19.87
CA ALA A 82 6.53 -14.22 -19.44
C ALA A 82 6.43 -15.29 -20.54
N ALA A 83 6.43 -14.84 -21.80
CA ALA A 83 6.45 -15.70 -22.99
C ALA A 83 7.81 -16.36 -23.26
N ALA A 84 8.89 -15.90 -22.62
CA ALA A 84 10.26 -16.31 -22.92
C ALA A 84 10.81 -17.40 -21.98
N ARG A 85 10.02 -17.97 -21.05
CA ARG A 85 10.48 -19.08 -20.20
C ARG A 85 10.73 -20.32 -21.07
N PRO A 86 11.98 -20.80 -21.20
CA PRO A 86 12.27 -22.06 -21.88
C PRO A 86 11.75 -23.21 -21.02
N THR A 87 11.00 -24.12 -21.62
CA THR A 87 10.64 -25.41 -21.02
C THR A 87 11.94 -26.18 -20.74
N PRO A 88 12.16 -26.78 -19.56
CA PRO A 88 13.28 -27.68 -19.37
C PRO A 88 13.01 -28.97 -20.15
N GLU A 89 13.48 -28.98 -21.40
CA GLU A 89 13.47 -30.16 -22.27
C GLU A 89 14.40 -31.23 -21.67
N GLY A 90 13.83 -32.34 -21.19
CA GLY A 90 14.51 -33.64 -21.17
C GLY A 90 15.56 -33.87 -20.06
N GLY A 91 15.09 -34.12 -18.84
CA GLY A 91 15.85 -34.90 -17.87
C GLY A 91 16.16 -36.29 -18.44
N SER A 92 17.45 -36.60 -18.50
CA SER A 92 18.02 -37.89 -18.87
C SER A 92 17.38 -39.04 -18.09
N SER A 93 16.77 -39.99 -18.80
CA SER A 93 16.57 -41.35 -18.29
C SER A 93 17.46 -42.28 -19.10
N VAL A 94 18.37 -42.89 -18.34
CA VAL A 94 19.27 -44.00 -18.67
C VAL A 94 18.46 -45.22 -19.08
#